data_AF-I4GWI1-F1
#
_entry.id   AF-I4GWI1-F1
#
_cell.length_a   1.000
_cell.length_b   1.000
_cell.length_c   1.000
_cell.angle_alpha   90.00
_cell.angle_beta   90.00
_cell.angle_gamma   90.00
#
_symmetry.space_group_name_H-M   'P 1'
#
loop_
_entity.id
_entity.type
_entity.pdbx_description
1 polymer ?
#
loop_
_entity_poly.entity_id
_entity_poly.type
_entity_poly.pdbx_seq_one_letter_code
_entity_poly.pdbx_strand_id
1 'polypeptide(L)'
;MIYQNYRDCGKYPECLRQGRGKRKSRNGAKSKRGGIPGRVAISERPAIADQKTEIGHWESDIMIGGNHLGVLVTHVEKASKFWLFGNCYANN
;
A
#
# COMPACT_ATOMS: atom_id res chain seq x y z
N MET A 1 16.24 4.99 -8.07
CA MET A 1 16.12 4.00 -6.97
C MET A 1 17.22 4.28 -5.95
N ILE A 2 16.90 4.32 -4.65
CA ILE A 2 17.83 4.67 -3.55
C ILE A 2 19.04 3.70 -3.45
N TYR A 3 19.02 2.59 -4.18
CA TYR A 3 20.06 1.55 -4.16
C TYR A 3 21.08 1.59 -5.31
N GLN A 4 20.95 2.51 -6.27
CA GLN A 4 21.86 2.53 -7.42
C GLN A 4 23.29 2.97 -7.04
N ASN A 5 23.43 3.84 -6.04
CA ASN A 5 24.71 4.37 -5.54
C ASN A 5 25.41 3.45 -4.52
N TYR A 6 25.28 2.13 -4.63
CA TYR A 6 25.99 1.21 -3.74
C TYR A 6 27.37 0.80 -4.28
N ARG A 7 27.59 0.89 -5.59
CA ARG A 7 28.82 0.36 -6.23
C ARG A 7 29.97 1.35 -6.34
N ASP A 8 29.71 2.65 -6.36
CA ASP A 8 30.74 3.68 -6.55
C ASP A 8 31.26 4.29 -5.22
N CYS A 9 30.70 3.86 -4.09
CA CYS A 9 30.98 4.42 -2.77
C CYS A 9 32.05 3.60 -2.04
N GLY A 10 33.29 3.60 -2.56
CA GLY A 10 34.39 2.77 -2.05
C GLY A 10 34.89 3.05 -0.61
N LYS A 11 34.28 3.98 0.15
CA LYS A 11 34.72 4.35 1.52
C LYS A 11 33.61 4.52 2.57
N TYR A 12 32.34 4.58 2.17
CA TYR A 12 31.21 4.84 3.08
C TYR A 12 30.60 3.60 3.79
N PRO A 13 30.70 2.36 3.26
CA PRO A 13 30.13 1.18 3.91
C PRO A 13 30.70 0.87 5.30
N GLU A 14 31.94 1.28 5.55
CA GLU A 14 32.71 1.03 6.79
C GLU A 14 32.25 1.91 7.95
N CYS A 15 31.79 3.13 7.67
CA CYS A 15 31.27 4.06 8.67
C CYS A 15 29.79 3.80 8.99
N LEU A 16 29.11 2.98 8.19
CA LEU A 16 27.73 2.60 8.46
C LEU A 16 27.73 1.49 9.50
N ARG A 17 26.95 1.69 10.58
CA ARG A 17 26.71 0.71 11.64
C ARG A 17 25.85 -0.45 11.10
N GLN A 18 26.37 -1.22 10.16
CA GLN A 18 25.71 -2.39 9.60
C GLN A 18 25.92 -3.55 10.57
N GLY A 19 25.11 -3.57 11.64
CA GLY A 19 24.89 -4.80 12.39
C GLY A 19 24.49 -5.88 11.40
N ARG A 20 25.36 -6.87 11.20
CA ARG A 20 25.23 -7.96 10.21
C ARG A 20 24.10 -8.93 10.61
N GLY A 21 22.86 -8.46 10.67
CA GLY A 21 21.72 -9.34 10.50
C GLY A 21 21.57 -9.57 8.99
N LYS A 22 21.87 -10.77 8.50
CA LYS A 22 21.42 -11.18 7.15
C LYS A 22 19.92 -10.86 7.10
N ARG A 23 19.52 -9.88 6.28
CA ARG A 23 18.10 -9.53 6.12
C ARG A 23 17.40 -10.83 5.77
N LYS A 24 16.45 -11.26 6.62
CA LYS A 24 15.66 -12.47 6.32
C LYS A 24 15.09 -12.29 4.92
N SER A 25 15.25 -13.33 4.11
CA SER A 25 14.65 -13.40 2.80
C SER A 25 13.16 -13.04 2.93
N ARG A 26 12.69 -12.10 2.10
CA ARG A 26 11.25 -11.78 2.01
C ARG A 26 10.44 -12.93 1.40
N ASN A 27 11.10 -14.00 0.95
CA ASN A 27 10.46 -15.21 0.46
C ASN A 27 9.96 -16.03 1.67
N GLY A 28 8.99 -15.48 2.40
CA GLY A 28 8.16 -16.25 3.31
C GLY A 28 7.26 -17.21 2.53
N ALA A 29 6.46 -18.00 3.25
CA ALA A 29 5.45 -18.85 2.63
C ALA A 29 4.55 -18.02 1.71
N LYS A 30 4.28 -18.52 0.50
CA LYS A 30 3.34 -17.87 -0.42
C LYS A 30 1.99 -17.75 0.28
N SER A 31 1.41 -16.55 0.28
CA SER A 31 0.07 -16.32 0.83
C SER A 31 -0.93 -17.24 0.13
N LYS A 32 -1.70 -18.02 0.91
CA LYS A 32 -2.78 -18.88 0.39
C LYS A 32 -3.99 -18.07 -0.11
N ARG A 33 -4.04 -16.76 0.18
CA ARG A 33 -5.21 -15.90 -0.08
C ARG A 33 -5.45 -15.62 -1.57
N GLY A 34 -4.47 -15.88 -2.44
CA GLY A 34 -4.52 -15.51 -3.85
C GLY A 34 -4.41 -13.99 -4.06
N GLY A 35 -4.23 -13.58 -5.32
CA GLY A 35 -4.36 -12.18 -5.72
C GLY A 35 -5.82 -11.80 -5.99
N ILE A 36 -6.12 -10.51 -6.08
CA ILE A 36 -7.44 -10.02 -6.50
C ILE A 36 -7.62 -10.35 -7.99
N PRO A 37 -8.63 -11.14 -8.39
CA PRO A 37 -8.90 -11.43 -9.79
C PRO A 37 -9.18 -10.15 -10.58
N GLY A 38 -8.60 -10.02 -11.78
CA GLY A 38 -8.82 -8.84 -12.63
C GLY A 38 -8.28 -7.53 -12.07
N ARG A 39 -7.30 -7.57 -11.15
CA ARG A 39 -6.68 -6.37 -10.58
C ARG A 39 -6.05 -5.51 -11.68
N VAL A 40 -6.60 -4.32 -11.87
CA VAL A 40 -6.00 -3.22 -12.64
C VAL A 40 -5.01 -2.47 -11.75
N ALA A 41 -3.85 -2.09 -12.29
CA ALA A 41 -2.86 -1.37 -11.50
C ALA A 41 -3.34 0.07 -11.25
N ILE A 42 -3.03 0.64 -10.08
CA ILE A 42 -3.40 2.04 -9.77
C ILE A 42 -2.78 3.04 -10.75
N SER A 43 -1.65 2.69 -11.36
CA SER A 43 -0.98 3.48 -12.39
C SER A 43 -1.76 3.56 -13.70
N GLU A 44 -2.71 2.64 -13.94
CA GLU A 44 -3.54 2.59 -15.15
C GLU A 44 -4.82 3.43 -14.99
N ARG A 45 -5.03 4.08 -13.84
CA ARG A 45 -6.18 4.98 -13.65
C ARG A 45 -6.13 6.14 -14.65
N PRO A 46 -7.28 6.59 -15.15
CA PRO A 46 -7.32 7.71 -16.09
C PRO A 46 -6.88 9.00 -15.38
N ALA A 47 -6.17 9.87 -16.11
CA ALA A 47 -5.64 11.12 -15.56
C ALA A 47 -6.74 12.04 -14.97
N ILE A 48 -7.97 11.96 -15.49
CA ILE A 48 -9.13 12.72 -15.01
C ILE A 48 -9.44 12.44 -13.53
N ALA A 49 -9.19 11.21 -13.05
CA ALA A 49 -9.41 10.85 -11.65
C ALA A 49 -8.53 11.65 -10.68
N ASP A 50 -7.37 12.16 -11.14
CA ASP A 50 -6.47 12.98 -10.34
C ASP A 50 -6.78 14.47 -10.41
N GLN A 51 -7.50 14.91 -11.43
CA GLN A 51 -7.95 16.28 -11.56
C GLN A 51 -9.01 16.64 -10.51
N LYS A 52 -9.75 15.64 -9.99
CA LYS A 52 -10.80 15.82 -8.96
C LYS A 52 -11.89 16.81 -9.41
N THR A 53 -12.20 16.80 -10.71
CA THR A 53 -13.12 17.73 -11.36
C THR A 53 -14.51 17.13 -11.62
N GLU A 54 -14.62 15.80 -11.71
CA GLU A 54 -15.87 15.10 -11.96
C GLU A 54 -16.27 14.18 -10.80
N ILE A 55 -17.57 14.08 -10.56
CA ILE A 55 -18.14 13.18 -9.55
C ILE A 55 -18.09 11.75 -10.09
N GLY A 56 -17.72 10.81 -9.21
CA GLY A 56 -17.79 9.37 -9.50
C GLY A 56 -16.46 8.64 -9.35
N HIS A 57 -15.38 9.36 -9.07
CA HIS A 57 -14.10 8.76 -8.71
C HIS A 57 -14.06 8.52 -7.20
N TRP A 58 -14.13 7.25 -6.81
CA TRP A 58 -14.08 6.84 -5.40
C TRP A 58 -12.72 6.23 -5.06
N GLU A 59 -12.13 6.69 -3.95
CA GLU A 59 -10.97 6.06 -3.32
C GLU A 59 -11.41 5.37 -2.03
N SER A 60 -10.86 4.18 -1.79
CA SER A 60 -11.24 3.35 -0.65
C SER A 60 -10.01 2.87 0.10
N ASP A 61 -9.98 3.08 1.41
CA ASP A 61 -8.93 2.59 2.29
C ASP A 61 -9.51 1.64 3.34
N ILE A 62 -8.68 0.71 3.79
CA ILE A 62 -9.02 -0.27 4.82
C ILE A 62 -7.99 -0.16 5.94
N MET A 63 -8.44 0.20 7.13
CA MET A 63 -7.64 0.19 8.35
C MET A 63 -7.97 -1.05 9.15
N ILE A 64 -6.95 -1.86 9.44
CA ILE A 64 -7.07 -3.07 10.26
C ILE A 64 -6.56 -2.72 11.66
N GLY A 65 -7.42 -2.90 12.66
CA GLY A 65 -7.10 -2.68 14.06
C GLY A 65 -6.10 -3.69 14.62
N GLY A 66 -5.57 -3.39 15.81
CA GLY A 66 -4.65 -4.27 16.52
C GLY A 66 -5.22 -5.69 16.68
N ASN A 67 -4.36 -6.70 16.53
CA ASN A 67 -4.74 -8.11 16.60
C ASN A 67 -5.86 -8.53 15.61
N HIS A 68 -6.07 -7.77 14.53
CA HIS A 68 -7.14 -8.01 13.56
C HIS A 68 -8.56 -7.99 14.16
N LEU A 69 -8.74 -7.32 15.31
CA LEU A 69 -10.01 -7.31 16.06
C LEU A 69 -11.06 -6.36 15.48
N GLY A 70 -10.68 -5.49 14.55
CA GLY A 70 -11.59 -4.55 13.91
C GLY A 70 -11.10 -4.17 12.53
N VAL A 71 -12.04 -3.82 11.67
CA VAL A 71 -11.75 -3.33 10.33
C VAL A 71 -12.62 -2.10 10.08
N LEU A 72 -11.99 -0.98 9.76
CA LEU A 72 -12.64 0.26 9.37
C LEU A 72 -12.40 0.46 7.89
N VAL A 73 -13.47 0.66 7.13
CA VAL A 73 -13.41 0.98 5.71
C VAL A 73 -13.82 2.43 5.53
N THR A 74 -13.07 3.14 4.69
CA THR A 74 -13.32 4.54 4.36
C THR A 74 -13.44 4.69 2.86
N HIS A 75 -14.46 5.41 2.39
CA HIS A 75 -14.74 5.69 0.99
C HIS A 75 -14.84 7.21 0.78
N VAL A 76 -13.99 7.76 -0.08
CA VAL A 76 -13.95 9.19 -0.39
C VAL A 76 -14.26 9.40 -1.86
N GLU A 77 -15.23 10.27 -2.16
CA GLU A 77 -15.43 10.78 -3.52
C GLU A 77 -14.43 11.92 -3.78
N LYS A 78 -13.63 11.80 -4.84
CA LYS A 78 -12.43 12.62 -5.04
C LYS A 78 -12.74 14.08 -5.36
N ALA A 79 -13.85 14.41 -6.02
CA ALA A 79 -14.19 15.78 -6.39
C ALA A 79 -14.85 16.56 -5.24
N SER A 80 -15.97 16.05 -4.74
CA SER A 80 -16.81 16.62 -3.68
C SER A 80 -16.23 16.47 -2.27
N LYS A 81 -15.27 15.55 -2.07
CA LYS A 81 -14.76 15.16 -0.74
C LYS A 81 -15.82 14.57 0.17
N PHE A 82 -16.95 14.12 -0.38
CA PHE A 82 -17.92 13.36 0.37
C PHE A 82 -17.25 12.10 0.93
N TRP A 83 -17.43 11.87 2.24
CA TRP A 83 -16.76 10.81 2.95
C TRP A 83 -17.78 9.90 3.64
N LEU A 84 -17.63 8.60 3.41
CA LEU A 84 -18.37 7.55 4.08
C LEU A 84 -17.36 6.66 4.80
N PHE A 85 -17.63 6.30 6.05
CA PHE A 85 -16.83 5.31 6.77
C PHE A 85 -17.74 4.37 7.54
N GLY A 86 -17.26 3.14 7.76
CA GLY A 86 -18.03 2.14 8.47
C GLY A 86 -17.18 0.95 8.90
N ASN A 87 -17.65 0.27 9.94
CA ASN A 87 -17.05 -0.99 10.36
C ASN A 87 -17.34 -2.06 9.32
N CYS A 88 -16.31 -2.80 8.93
CA CYS A 88 -16.46 -4.01 8.14
C CYS A 88 -16.53 -5.19 9.11
N TYR A 89 -17.72 -5.80 9.16
CA TYR A 89 -17.94 -7.04 9.88
C TYR A 89 -17.69 -8.20 8.93
N ALA A 90 -17.01 -9.25 9.42
CA ALA A 90 -17.03 -10.52 8.70
C ALA A 90 -18.45 -11.07 8.75
N ASN A 91 -19.01 -11.44 7.59
CA ASN A 91 -20.21 -12.26 7.57
C ASN A 91 -19.84 -13.63 8.14
N ASN A 92 -20.50 -14.04 9.22
CA ASN A 92 -20.45 -15.40 9.74
C ASN A 92 -21.13 -16.38 8.77
#